data_AF-A0AAD8H6F0-F1
#
_entry.id   AF-A0AAD8H6F0-F1
#
_cell.length_a   1.000
_cell.length_b   1.000
_cell.length_c   1.000
_cell.angle_alpha   90.00
_cell.angle_beta   90.00
_cell.angle_gamma   90.00
#
_symmetry.space_group_name_H-M   'P 1'
#
loop_
_entity.id
_entity.type
_entity.pdbx_description
1 polymer ?
#
loop_
_entity_poly.entity_id
_entity_poly.type
_entity_poly.pdbx_seq_one_letter_code
_entity_poly.pdbx_strand_id
1 'polypeptide(L)'
;MLGIEKDDDIKNAIEDAGFEAEIVPEASSSQKSSSGTLVGQFSIGGMTCAACVNSVEGILRKLPGVKRAVVALATSLGEVEYDPTIITSYDATERGQWHILWAEIRRD
;
A
#
# COMPACT_ATOMS: atom_id res chain seq x y z
N MET A 1 -7.41 5.18 -18.05
CA MET A 1 -5.97 5.52 -17.89
C MET A 1 -5.61 5.96 -16.46
N LEU A 2 -6.56 6.47 -15.66
CA LEU A 2 -6.35 6.95 -14.27
C LEU A 2 -5.97 5.90 -13.20
N GLY A 3 -5.92 4.60 -13.52
CA GLY A 3 -5.58 3.56 -12.53
C GLY A 3 -4.08 3.52 -12.24
N ILE A 4 -3.29 3.40 -13.31
CA ILE A 4 -1.86 3.04 -13.28
C ILE A 4 -1.01 4.05 -12.48
N GLU A 5 -1.35 5.34 -12.53
CA GLU A 5 -0.58 6.36 -11.82
C GLU A 5 -0.71 6.25 -10.28
N LYS A 6 -1.80 5.65 -9.78
CA LYS A 6 -2.14 5.67 -8.34
C LYS A 6 -1.66 4.39 -7.65
N ASP A 7 -1.54 3.31 -8.43
CA ASP A 7 -0.85 2.10 -8.00
C ASP A 7 0.64 2.38 -7.70
N ASP A 8 1.26 3.31 -8.43
CA ASP A 8 2.66 3.70 -8.24
C ASP A 8 2.89 4.39 -6.88
N ASP A 9 1.97 5.24 -6.43
CA ASP A 9 2.03 5.87 -5.10
C ASP A 9 2.04 4.82 -3.97
N ILE A 10 1.22 3.79 -4.10
CA ILE A 10 1.14 2.70 -3.13
C ILE A 10 2.44 1.88 -3.14
N LYS A 11 2.96 1.58 -4.33
CA LYS A 11 4.26 0.91 -4.51
C LYS A 11 5.37 1.69 -3.82
N ASN A 12 5.46 2.99 -4.07
CA ASN A 12 6.48 3.87 -3.50
C ASN A 12 6.42 3.91 -1.95
N ALA A 13 5.21 3.90 -1.37
CA ALA A 13 5.04 3.83 0.09
C ALA A 13 5.56 2.52 0.69
N ILE A 14 5.42 1.40 -0.02
CA ILE A 14 5.96 0.10 0.40
C ILE A 14 7.48 0.07 0.24
N GLU A 15 8.04 0.69 -0.80
CA GLU A 15 9.50 0.77 -1.00
C GLU A 15 10.17 1.68 0.04
N ASP A 16 9.55 2.80 0.41
CA ASP A 16 10.03 3.70 1.48
C ASP A 16 10.03 3.02 2.85
N ALA A 17 9.22 1.97 3.01
CA ALA A 17 9.24 1.09 4.17
C ALA A 17 10.53 0.31 4.37
N GLY A 18 11.21 0.03 3.25
CA GLY A 18 12.20 -1.02 3.13
C GLY A 18 11.64 -2.39 2.70
N PHE A 19 10.46 -2.45 2.06
CA PHE A 19 9.93 -3.69 1.46
C PHE A 19 9.89 -3.56 -0.07
N GLU A 20 10.07 -4.66 -0.79
CA GLU A 20 9.93 -4.64 -2.26
C GLU A 20 8.44 -4.70 -2.64
N ALA A 21 8.02 -3.95 -3.64
CA ALA A 21 6.65 -4.00 -4.16
C ALA A 21 6.61 -4.04 -5.69
N GLU A 22 5.81 -4.93 -6.25
CA GLU A 22 5.57 -5.05 -7.69
C GLU A 22 4.07 -5.06 -7.97
N ILE A 23 3.64 -4.27 -8.96
CA ILE A 23 2.21 -4.15 -9.31
C ILE A 23 1.77 -5.41 -10.05
N VAL A 24 0.71 -6.07 -9.58
CA VAL A 24 0.15 -7.26 -10.24
C VAL A 24 -1.05 -6.84 -11.08
N PRO A 25 -0.91 -6.71 -12.41
CA PRO A 25 -1.97 -6.21 -13.28
C PRO A 25 -3.14 -7.19 -13.44
N GLU A 26 -2.95 -8.46 -13.06
CA GLU A 26 -3.87 -9.55 -13.40
C GLU A 26 -5.16 -9.56 -12.56
N ALA A 27 -5.14 -8.97 -11.36
CA ALA A 27 -6.31 -8.91 -10.46
C ALA A 27 -6.94 -7.51 -10.35
N SER A 28 -6.20 -6.44 -10.62
CA SER A 28 -6.70 -5.05 -10.60
C SER A 28 -7.67 -4.73 -11.74
N SER A 29 -7.94 -5.67 -12.64
CA SER A 29 -8.56 -5.41 -13.93
C SER A 29 -10.09 -5.36 -13.93
N SER A 30 -10.82 -5.59 -12.83
CA SER A 30 -12.31 -5.62 -12.93
C SER A 30 -13.16 -5.33 -11.69
N GLN A 31 -12.60 -4.99 -10.52
CA GLN A 31 -13.45 -4.72 -9.34
C GLN A 31 -13.46 -3.24 -8.97
N LYS A 32 -14.04 -2.40 -9.83
CA LYS A 32 -14.66 -1.16 -9.33
C LYS A 32 -15.85 -1.59 -8.48
N SER A 33 -15.65 -1.67 -7.17
CA SER A 33 -16.78 -1.73 -6.25
C SER A 33 -17.65 -0.52 -6.56
N SER A 34 -18.97 -0.73 -6.68
CA SER A 34 -19.94 0.30 -7.10
C SER A 34 -19.97 1.55 -6.20
N SER A 35 -19.11 1.60 -5.18
CA SER A 35 -18.95 2.65 -4.19
C SER A 35 -17.82 3.67 -4.50
N GLY A 36 -17.15 3.59 -5.66
CA GLY A 36 -16.12 4.58 -6.07
C GLY A 36 -14.68 4.23 -5.67
N THR A 37 -14.48 3.09 -5.01
CA THR A 37 -13.18 2.62 -4.51
C THR A 37 -12.55 1.63 -5.51
N LEU A 38 -11.22 1.64 -5.60
CA LEU A 38 -10.42 0.72 -6.40
C LEU A 38 -9.72 -0.30 -5.50
N VAL A 39 -9.48 -1.48 -6.05
CA VAL A 39 -8.67 -2.51 -5.41
C VAL A 39 -7.44 -2.73 -6.27
N GLY A 40 -6.27 -2.48 -5.70
CA GLY A 40 -4.97 -2.75 -6.30
C GLY A 40 -4.30 -3.95 -5.65
N GLN A 41 -3.73 -4.84 -6.45
CA GLN A 41 -2.90 -5.94 -5.96
C GLN A 41 -1.41 -5.69 -6.23
N PHE A 42 -0.61 -5.94 -5.21
CA PHE A 42 0.83 -5.69 -5.18
C PHE A 42 1.55 -6.91 -4.63
N SER A 43 2.49 -7.47 -5.37
CA SER A 43 3.41 -8.49 -4.85
C SER A 43 4.42 -7.82 -3.95
N ILE A 44 4.48 -8.21 -2.68
CA ILE A 44 5.37 -7.62 -1.68
C ILE A 44 6.51 -8.60 -1.36
N GLY A 45 7.74 -8.19 -1.68
CA GLY A 45 8.97 -8.91 -1.38
C GLY A 45 9.54 -8.55 0.00
N GLY A 46 10.29 -9.48 0.59
CA GLY A 46 10.99 -9.26 1.87
C GLY A 46 10.15 -9.53 3.12
N MET A 47 8.86 -9.86 3.01
CA MET A 47 8.06 -10.31 4.15
C MET A 47 8.42 -11.75 4.54
N THR A 48 9.07 -11.91 5.68
CA THR A 48 9.48 -13.23 6.21
C THR A 48 8.74 -13.62 7.48
N CYS A 49 7.96 -12.70 8.07
CA CYS A 49 7.26 -12.91 9.32
C CYS A 49 5.90 -12.20 9.34
N ALA A 50 4.95 -12.70 10.12
CA ALA A 50 3.65 -12.08 10.35
C ALA A 50 3.76 -10.64 10.90
N ALA A 51 4.83 -10.33 11.63
CA ALA A 51 5.10 -8.97 12.10
C ALA A 51 5.40 -7.99 10.93
N CYS A 52 6.12 -8.44 9.90
CA CYS A 52 6.39 -7.64 8.70
C CYS A 52 5.09 -7.37 7.93
N VAL A 53 4.23 -8.39 7.81
CA VAL A 53 2.92 -8.29 7.16
C VAL A 53 2.06 -7.22 7.85
N ASN A 54 1.94 -7.32 9.17
CA ASN A 54 1.14 -6.39 9.96
C ASN A 54 1.72 -4.95 9.91
N SER A 55 3.04 -4.83 9.81
CA SER A 55 3.68 -3.53 9.57
C SER A 55 3.21 -2.94 8.25
N VAL A 56 3.40 -3.67 7.13
CA VAL A 56 3.04 -3.23 5.77
C VAL A 56 1.55 -2.88 5.67
N GLU A 57 0.66 -3.75 6.18
CA GLU A 57 -0.76 -3.46 6.26
C GLU A 57 -1.06 -2.19 7.06
N GLY A 58 -0.37 -2.00 8.19
CA GLY A 58 -0.52 -0.80 9.03
C GLY A 58 -0.11 0.49 8.31
N ILE A 59 0.96 0.45 7.53
CA ILE A 59 1.45 1.59 6.73
C ILE A 59 0.44 1.93 5.64
N LEU A 60 0.00 0.92 4.89
CA LEU A 60 -0.97 1.08 3.81
C LEU A 60 -2.30 1.64 4.34
N ARG A 61 -2.80 1.14 5.48
CA ARG A 61 -4.02 1.67 6.12
C ARG A 61 -3.87 3.10 6.65
N LYS A 62 -2.65 3.58 6.89
CA LYS A 62 -2.38 4.97 7.30
C LYS A 62 -2.39 5.93 6.11
N LEU A 63 -2.29 5.44 4.88
CA LEU A 63 -2.33 6.30 3.70
C LEU A 63 -3.72 6.94 3.54
N PRO A 64 -3.78 8.24 3.24
CA PRO A 64 -5.05 8.93 3.02
C PRO A 64 -5.77 8.37 1.80
N GLY A 65 -7.04 8.00 1.97
CA GLY A 65 -7.84 7.40 0.91
C GLY A 65 -7.86 5.86 0.92
N VAL A 66 -6.98 5.19 1.68
CA VAL A 66 -7.06 3.73 1.86
C VAL A 66 -8.21 3.38 2.79
N LYS A 67 -9.11 2.50 2.34
CA LYS A 67 -10.24 1.98 3.12
C LYS A 67 -9.88 0.68 3.81
N ARG A 68 -9.18 -0.20 3.09
CA ARG A 68 -8.78 -1.52 3.57
C ARG A 68 -7.45 -1.89 2.93
N ALA A 69 -6.54 -2.48 3.70
CA ALA A 69 -5.35 -3.11 3.15
C ALA A 69 -5.23 -4.47 3.82
N VAL A 70 -4.98 -5.50 3.01
CA VAL A 70 -4.81 -6.86 3.46
C VAL A 70 -3.58 -7.44 2.78
N VAL A 71 -2.70 -8.10 3.53
CA VAL A 71 -1.51 -8.71 2.95
C VAL A 71 -1.43 -10.17 3.32
N ALA A 72 -1.24 -11.01 2.30
CA ALA A 72 -1.14 -12.45 2.41
C ALA A 72 0.33 -12.90 2.30
N LEU A 73 0.91 -13.34 3.43
CA LEU A 73 2.25 -13.93 3.46
C LEU A 73 2.34 -15.19 2.58
N ALA A 74 1.28 -16.00 2.55
CA ALA A 74 1.26 -17.28 1.85
C ALA A 74 1.50 -17.14 0.34
N THR A 75 1.07 -16.02 -0.24
CA THR A 75 1.17 -15.72 -1.67
C THR A 75 2.07 -14.51 -1.94
N SER A 76 2.66 -13.91 -0.89
CA SER A 76 3.40 -12.65 -0.96
C SER A 76 2.63 -11.54 -1.69
N LEU A 77 1.31 -11.52 -1.55
CA LEU A 77 0.41 -10.61 -2.26
C LEU A 77 -0.31 -9.70 -1.28
N GLY A 78 -0.25 -8.40 -1.53
CA GLY A 78 -0.99 -7.35 -0.86
C GLY A 78 -2.16 -6.87 -1.70
N GLU A 79 -3.33 -6.81 -1.11
CA GLU A 79 -4.55 -6.25 -1.66
C GLU A 79 -4.88 -4.95 -0.93
N VAL A 80 -4.96 -3.85 -1.66
CA VAL A 80 -5.25 -2.52 -1.11
C VAL A 80 -6.50 -1.97 -1.77
N GLU A 81 -7.51 -1.71 -0.96
CA GLU A 81 -8.73 -1.02 -1.35
C GLU A 81 -8.60 0.46 -0.98
N TYR A 82 -8.59 1.32 -2.00
CA TYR A 82 -8.35 2.75 -1.85
C TYR A 82 -9.22 3.58 -2.79
N ASP A 83 -9.51 4.80 -2.38
CA ASP A 83 -10.28 5.73 -3.17
C ASP A 83 -9.35 6.55 -4.08
N PRO A 84 -9.39 6.35 -5.41
CA PRO A 84 -8.51 7.05 -6.34
C PRO A 84 -8.74 8.56 -6.40
N THR A 85 -9.85 9.05 -5.83
CA THR A 85 -10.15 10.49 -5.77
C THR A 85 -9.52 11.16 -4.55
N ILE A 86 -9.17 10.38 -3.52
CA ILE A 86 -8.65 10.86 -2.24
C ILE A 86 -7.18 10.49 -2.07
N ILE A 87 -6.69 9.46 -2.77
CA ILE A 87 -5.28 9.10 -2.76
C ILE A 87 -4.48 10.26 -3.35
N THR A 88 -3.98 11.10 -2.46
CA THR A 88 -3.09 12.19 -2.80
C THR A 88 -1.69 11.60 -2.79
N SER A 89 -0.96 11.88 -3.86
CA SER A 89 0.36 11.34 -4.15
C SER A 89 1.24 11.33 -2.90
N TYR A 90 2.01 10.26 -2.72
CA TYR A 90 3.02 10.12 -1.67
C TYR A 90 4.08 11.20 -1.91
N ASP A 91 3.77 12.43 -1.50
CA ASP A 91 4.65 13.57 -1.69
C ASP A 91 5.78 13.38 -0.68
N ALA A 92 6.85 12.76 -1.17
CA ALA A 92 8.10 12.54 -0.47
C ALA A 92 8.81 13.85 -0.10
N THR A 93 8.17 15.03 -0.19
CA THR A 93 8.77 16.30 0.23
C THR A 93 8.70 16.49 1.76
N GLU A 94 7.83 15.76 2.46
CA GLU A 94 7.80 15.74 3.95
C GLU A 94 8.50 14.52 4.56
N ARG A 95 9.68 14.11 4.05
CA ARG A 95 10.51 12.99 4.60
C ARG A 95 10.73 13.09 6.13
N GLY A 96 10.57 14.26 6.73
CA GLY A 96 10.64 14.49 8.17
C GLY A 96 9.43 14.01 8.99
N GLN A 97 8.23 14.00 8.41
CA GLN A 97 6.99 13.61 9.13
C GLN A 97 6.71 12.11 9.05
N TRP A 98 7.22 11.43 8.01
CA TRP A 98 7.16 9.97 7.93
C TRP A 98 8.12 9.31 8.92
N HIS A 99 9.32 9.86 9.16
CA HIS A 99 10.23 9.30 10.17
C HIS A 99 9.62 9.26 11.58
N ILE A 100 8.81 10.24 11.99
CA ILE A 100 8.15 10.23 13.31
C ILE A 100 7.00 9.20 13.35
N LEU A 101 6.25 9.05 12.26
CA LEU A 101 5.14 8.09 12.14
C LEU A 101 5.65 6.64 12.06
N TRP A 102 6.80 6.40 11.43
CA TRP A 102 7.45 5.10 11.33
C TRP A 102 8.32 4.74 12.52
N ALA A 103 8.93 5.73 13.19
CA ALA A 103 9.60 5.51 14.48
C ALA A 103 8.62 5.13 15.60
N GLU A 104 7.32 5.35 15.43
CA GLU A 104 6.28 4.81 16.32
C GLU A 104 5.94 3.35 15.97
N ILE A 105 5.94 2.99 14.69
CA ILE A 105 5.64 1.61 14.22
C ILE A 105 6.82 0.66 14.46
N ARG A 106 8.07 1.12 14.28
CA ARG A 106 9.29 0.32 14.53
C ARG A 106 9.70 0.26 16.03
N ARG A 107 8.87 0.74 16.96
CA ARG A 107 9.19 0.77 18.39
C ARG A 107 8.62 -0.41 19.20
N ASP A 108 8.00 -1.39 18.53
CA ASP A 108 7.53 -2.66 19.12
C ASP A 108 8.42 -3.83 18.66
#